data_AF-A0A937N8K8-F1
#
_entry.id   AF-A0A937N8K8-F1
#
_cell.length_a   1.000
_cell.length_b   1.000
_cell.length_c   1.000
_cell.angle_alpha   90.00
_cell.angle_beta   90.00
_cell.angle_gamma   90.00
#
_symmetry.space_group_name_H-M   'P 1'
#
loop_
_entity.id
_entity.type
_entity.pdbx_description
1 polymer ?
#
loop_
_entity_poly.entity_id
_entity_poly.type
_entity_poly.pdbx_seq_one_letter_code
_entity_poly.pdbx_strand_id
1 'polypeptide(L)'
;MSRKQRPTDDYFVCPHCGSDVPVGAASCRQCGASDDSGWSDDDYGSDGMSSEEYEPDADFDYDEFIRCEFPEHAAPGNRRPTTRWFTSLVVVIVLIAFLLFVLANW
;
A
#
# COMPACT_ATOMS: atom_id res chain seq x y z
N MET A 1 -17.53 -49.49 14.96
CA MET A 1 -17.91 -48.07 15.08
C MET A 1 -16.86 -47.38 15.93
N SER A 2 -15.92 -46.68 15.28
CA SER A 2 -14.79 -46.03 15.97
C SER A 2 -15.31 -44.81 16.73
N ARG A 3 -15.20 -44.85 18.07
CA ARG A 3 -15.60 -43.75 18.94
C ARG A 3 -14.55 -42.64 18.73
N LYS A 4 -14.80 -41.72 17.79
CA LYS A 4 -14.03 -40.47 17.68
C LYS A 4 -14.06 -39.84 19.06
N GLN A 5 -12.93 -39.84 19.76
CA GLN A 5 -12.77 -39.21 21.06
C GLN A 5 -13.18 -37.75 20.88
N ARG A 6 -14.25 -37.31 21.58
CA ARG A 6 -14.58 -35.88 21.64
C ARG A 6 -13.37 -35.21 22.29
N PRO A 7 -12.74 -34.22 21.64
CA PRO A 7 -11.77 -33.37 22.31
C PRO A 7 -12.42 -32.91 23.63
N THR A 8 -11.67 -32.99 24.72
CA THR A 8 -12.10 -32.52 26.04
C THR A 8 -12.76 -31.14 25.87
N ASP A 9 -13.97 -30.94 26.42
CA ASP A 9 -14.78 -29.70 26.32
C ASP A 9 -14.13 -28.54 27.12
N ASP A 10 -12.80 -28.43 27.06
CA ASP A 10 -12.04 -27.33 27.62
C ASP A 10 -11.95 -26.24 26.56
N TYR A 11 -12.29 -25.02 26.96
CA TYR A 11 -12.27 -23.82 26.11
C TYR A 11 -11.39 -22.76 26.75
N PHE A 12 -10.78 -21.90 25.93
CA PHE A 12 -10.09 -20.69 26.34
C PHE A 12 -10.66 -19.47 25.63
N VAL A 13 -10.42 -18.29 26.18
CA VAL A 13 -10.87 -17.02 25.59
C VAL A 13 -9.83 -16.53 24.60
N CYS A 14 -10.23 -16.30 23.34
CA CYS A 14 -9.36 -15.72 22.32
C CYS A 14 -8.88 -14.32 22.76
N PRO A 15 -7.56 -14.06 22.83
CA PRO A 15 -7.04 -12.75 23.25
C PRO A 15 -7.32 -11.64 22.23
N HIS A 16 -7.54 -11.98 20.96
CA HIS A 16 -7.76 -11.01 19.89
C HIS A 16 -9.22 -10.52 19.79
N CYS A 17 -10.21 -11.39 20.02
CA CYS A 17 -11.63 -11.04 19.85
C CYS A 17 -12.55 -11.39 21.02
N GLY A 18 -12.06 -12.14 22.02
CA GLY A 18 -12.81 -12.49 23.22
C GLY A 18 -13.79 -13.67 23.06
N SER A 19 -13.81 -14.36 21.91
CA SER A 19 -14.67 -15.54 21.74
C SER A 19 -14.12 -16.78 22.44
N ASP A 20 -14.99 -17.71 22.83
CA ASP A 20 -14.59 -19.03 23.34
C ASP A 20 -14.04 -19.93 22.23
N VAL A 21 -12.87 -20.50 22.45
CA VAL A 21 -12.14 -21.33 21.49
C VAL A 21 -11.87 -22.69 22.12
N PRO A 22 -12.23 -23.81 21.47
CA PRO A 22 -11.95 -25.13 22.01
C PRO A 22 -10.45 -25.41 22.03
N VAL A 23 -9.96 -26.01 23.10
CA VAL A 23 -8.55 -26.39 23.24
C VAL A 23 -8.15 -27.35 22.11
N GLY A 24 -7.06 -27.02 21.41
CA GLY A 24 -6.58 -27.74 20.23
C GLY A 24 -7.18 -27.29 18.90
N ALA A 25 -7.94 -26.19 18.86
CA ALA A 25 -8.31 -25.54 17.61
C ALA A 25 -7.07 -24.93 16.93
N ALA A 26 -6.95 -25.11 15.61
CA ALA A 26 -5.87 -24.50 14.82
C ALA A 26 -6.01 -22.97 14.66
N SER A 27 -7.24 -22.45 14.76
CA SER A 27 -7.53 -21.02 14.67
C SER A 27 -8.87 -20.67 15.29
N CYS A 28 -9.04 -19.40 15.63
CA CYS A 28 -10.28 -18.82 16.10
C CYS A 28 -11.30 -18.82 14.96
N ARG A 29 -12.44 -19.46 15.17
CA ARG A 29 -13.52 -19.51 14.15
C ARG A 29 -14.25 -18.18 13.97
N GLN A 30 -14.00 -17.21 14.85
CA GLN A 30 -14.71 -15.93 14.84
C GLN A 30 -13.88 -14.79 14.22
N CYS A 31 -12.56 -14.77 14.41
CA CYS A 31 -11.69 -13.74 13.85
C CYS A 31 -10.56 -14.27 12.98
N GLY A 32 -10.33 -15.59 12.95
CA GLY A 32 -9.25 -16.20 12.15
C GLY A 32 -7.88 -16.20 12.83
N ALA A 33 -7.71 -15.53 13.98
CA ALA A 33 -6.46 -15.55 14.74
C ALA A 33 -5.99 -16.99 15.04
N SER A 34 -4.70 -17.25 14.91
CA SER A 34 -4.07 -18.55 15.09
C SER A 34 -2.76 -18.42 15.86
N ASP A 35 -2.07 -19.55 16.08
CA ASP A 35 -0.75 -19.55 16.72
C ASP A 35 0.25 -18.68 15.94
N ASP A 36 0.12 -18.64 14.61
CA ASP A 36 0.99 -17.85 13.73
C ASP A 36 0.56 -16.39 13.48
N SER A 37 -0.61 -15.94 13.97
CA SER A 37 -1.20 -14.66 13.50
C SER A 37 -2.15 -13.94 14.46
N GLY A 38 -2.21 -14.32 15.73
CA GLY A 38 -2.99 -13.45 16.64
C GLY A 38 -3.30 -13.95 18.04
N TRP A 39 -2.76 -15.07 18.52
CA TRP A 39 -2.93 -15.42 19.94
C TRP A 39 -1.75 -16.09 20.63
N SER A 40 -0.64 -16.31 19.95
CA SER A 40 0.59 -16.70 20.64
C SER A 40 1.17 -15.46 21.32
N ASP A 41 1.72 -15.62 22.53
CA ASP A 41 2.40 -14.52 23.24
C ASP A 41 3.71 -14.11 22.51
N ASP A 42 4.13 -14.93 21.56
CA ASP A 42 5.25 -14.79 20.65
C ASP A 42 4.91 -13.88 19.45
N ASP A 43 3.62 -13.63 19.20
CA ASP A 43 3.10 -12.78 18.12
C ASP A 43 3.12 -11.28 18.45
N TYR A 44 4.05 -10.85 19.30
CA TYR A 44 4.45 -9.45 19.41
C TYR A 44 5.64 -9.11 18.52
N GLY A 45 5.95 -9.96 17.54
CA GLY A 45 7.06 -9.72 16.64
C GLY A 45 7.03 -10.59 15.40
N SER A 46 6.67 -9.96 14.28
CA SER A 46 7.31 -10.26 12.99
C SER A 46 6.86 -11.55 12.30
N ASP A 47 5.55 -11.71 12.09
CA ASP A 47 5.02 -12.32 10.88
C ASP A 47 5.28 -11.40 9.66
N GLY A 48 6.54 -11.41 9.21
CA GLY A 48 6.86 -11.24 7.79
C GLY A 48 6.89 -9.82 7.21
N MET A 49 6.96 -8.78 8.04
CA MET A 49 7.79 -7.63 7.70
C MET A 49 9.08 -7.81 8.48
N SER A 50 9.93 -8.73 8.01
CA SER A 50 11.35 -8.57 8.28
C SER A 50 11.69 -7.13 7.92
N SER A 51 12.53 -6.52 8.74
CA SER A 51 13.16 -5.23 8.47
C SER A 51 14.06 -5.26 7.23
N GLU A 52 13.65 -5.98 6.18
CA GLU A 52 14.12 -5.86 4.81
C GLU A 52 13.66 -4.48 4.33
N GLU A 53 14.46 -3.49 4.71
CA GLU A 53 14.54 -2.19 4.06
C GLU A 53 13.27 -1.32 4.25
N TYR A 54 12.91 -1.04 5.51
CA TYR A 54 12.26 0.24 5.80
C TYR A 54 13.31 1.33 5.56
N GLU A 55 13.46 1.77 4.31
CA GLU A 55 14.14 3.00 3.95
C GLU A 55 13.35 4.14 4.62
N PRO A 56 13.85 4.78 5.69
CA PRO A 56 13.12 5.84 6.39
C PRO A 56 12.77 7.04 5.49
N ASP A 57 13.31 7.05 4.28
CA ASP A 57 13.19 8.07 3.23
C ASP A 57 12.15 7.71 2.16
N ALA A 58 11.69 6.46 2.09
CA ALA A 58 10.67 6.02 1.13
C ALA A 58 9.27 6.31 1.69
N ASP A 59 8.87 7.58 1.64
CA ASP A 59 7.48 7.99 1.87
C ASP A 59 6.59 7.18 0.91
N PHE A 60 5.66 6.39 1.45
CA PHE A 60 4.75 5.58 0.63
C PHE A 60 3.93 6.50 -0.27
N ASP A 61 4.20 6.48 -1.57
CA ASP A 61 3.51 7.35 -2.54
C ASP A 61 2.09 6.84 -2.77
N TYR A 62 1.17 7.39 -1.97
CA TYR A 62 -0.26 7.11 -2.06
C TYR A 62 -0.82 7.48 -3.45
N ASP A 63 -0.34 8.57 -4.06
CA ASP A 63 -0.82 9.01 -5.36
C ASP A 63 -0.36 8.08 -6.48
N GLU A 64 0.87 7.55 -6.42
CA GLU A 64 1.40 6.55 -7.34
C GLU A 64 0.62 5.23 -7.22
N PHE A 65 0.41 4.73 -6.00
CA PHE A 65 -0.37 3.53 -5.75
C PHE A 65 -1.79 3.63 -6.33
N ILE A 66 -2.51 4.72 -6.05
CA ILE A 66 -3.85 4.94 -6.60
C ILE A 66 -3.81 4.98 -8.13
N ARG A 67 -2.76 5.53 -8.74
CA ARG A 67 -2.61 5.56 -10.20
C ARG A 67 -2.44 4.17 -10.83
N CYS A 68 -1.72 3.27 -10.16
CA CYS A 68 -1.44 1.92 -10.66
C CYS A 68 -2.62 0.99 -10.44
N GLU A 69 -3.21 1.00 -9.24
CA GLU A 69 -4.24 0.04 -8.85
C GLU A 69 -5.66 0.55 -9.13
N PHE A 70 -5.88 1.86 -9.06
CA PHE A 70 -7.20 2.49 -9.17
C PHE A 70 -7.20 3.71 -10.11
N PRO A 71 -6.83 3.55 -11.39
CA PRO A 71 -6.65 4.67 -12.31
C PRO A 71 -7.91 5.53 -12.52
N GLU A 72 -9.10 4.98 -12.28
CA GLU A 72 -10.37 5.72 -12.36
C GLU A 72 -10.60 6.69 -11.18
N HIS A 73 -9.94 6.47 -10.04
CA HIS A 73 -10.02 7.30 -8.83
C HIS A 73 -8.83 8.24 -8.67
N ALA A 74 -7.84 8.18 -9.56
CA ALA A 74 -6.70 9.07 -9.53
C ALA A 74 -7.17 10.52 -9.68
N ALA A 75 -6.83 11.37 -8.70
CA ALA A 75 -7.09 12.80 -8.79
C ALA A 75 -6.47 13.34 -10.09
N PRO A 76 -7.09 14.35 -10.76
CA PRO A 76 -6.45 15.04 -11.86
C PRO A 76 -5.23 15.77 -11.30
N GLY A 77 -4.10 15.07 -11.25
CA GLY A 77 -2.92 15.50 -10.52
C GLY A 77 -2.46 16.87 -11.01
N ASN A 78 -2.01 17.70 -10.07
CA ASN A 78 -1.24 18.90 -10.37
C ASN A 78 0.11 18.46 -10.95
N ARG A 79 0.11 18.04 -12.23
CA ARG A 79 1.31 17.92 -13.03
C ARG A 79 1.86 19.33 -13.13
N ARG A 80 2.68 19.76 -12.17
CA ARG A 80 3.57 20.90 -12.37
C ARG A 80 4.52 20.45 -13.48
N PRO A 81 4.31 20.89 -14.72
CA PRO A 81 5.13 20.42 -15.81
C PRO A 81 6.33 21.32 -15.76
N THR A 82 7.44 20.83 -15.20
CA THR A 82 8.75 21.46 -15.35
C THR A 82 9.04 21.73 -16.85
N THR A 83 8.44 20.92 -17.74
CA THR A 83 8.40 21.08 -19.20
C THR A 83 7.64 22.32 -19.70
N ARG A 84 6.65 22.89 -18.99
CA ARG A 84 5.88 24.07 -19.47
C ARG A 84 6.72 25.35 -19.49
N TRP A 85 7.67 25.49 -18.58
CA TRP A 85 8.56 26.65 -18.59
C TRP A 85 9.56 26.58 -19.75
N PHE A 86 10.18 25.41 -19.98
CA PHE A 86 11.07 25.19 -21.12
C PHE A 86 10.38 25.34 -22.47
N THR A 87 9.19 24.76 -22.63
CA THR A 87 8.42 24.89 -23.89
C THR A 87 8.01 26.34 -24.15
N SER A 88 7.61 27.08 -23.12
CA SER A 88 7.29 28.51 -23.27
C SER A 88 8.50 29.32 -23.72
N LEU A 89 9.69 29.07 -23.16
CA LEU A 89 10.93 29.73 -23.53
C LEU A 89 11.33 29.43 -24.99
N VAL A 90 11.22 28.17 -25.43
CA VAL A 90 11.49 27.78 -26.81
C VAL A 90 10.54 28.47 -27.80
N VAL A 91 9.24 28.50 -27.49
CA VAL A 91 8.24 29.17 -28.35
C VAL A 91 8.54 30.67 -28.48
N VAL A 92 8.90 31.35 -27.39
CA VAL A 92 9.27 32.76 -27.41
C VAL A 92 10.51 32.99 -28.28
N ILE A 93 11.55 32.15 -28.17
CA ILE A 93 12.76 32.25 -29.00
C ILE A 93 12.41 32.09 -30.49
N VAL A 94 11.59 31.09 -30.83
CA VAL A 94 11.16 30.85 -32.22
C VAL A 94 10.38 32.04 -32.77
N LEU A 95 9.47 32.63 -31.98
CA LEU A 95 8.72 33.82 -32.37
C LEU A 95 9.63 35.04 -32.60
N ILE A 96 10.61 35.26 -31.72
CA ILE A 96 11.58 36.34 -31.87
C ILE A 96 12.43 36.14 -33.13
N ALA A 97 12.95 34.92 -33.34
CA ALA A 97 13.73 34.59 -34.54
C ALA A 97 12.90 34.79 -35.81
N PHE A 98 11.63 34.40 -35.80
CA PHE A 98 10.72 34.60 -36.93
C PHE A 98 10.46 36.09 -37.20
N LEU A 99 10.22 36.89 -36.17
CA LEU A 99 10.03 38.34 -36.32
C LEU A 99 11.30 39.02 -36.86
N LEU A 100 12.48 38.64 -36.35
CA LEU A 100 13.75 39.15 -36.87
C LEU A 100 13.98 38.74 -38.32
N PHE A 101 13.64 37.49 -38.69
CA PHE A 101 13.74 37.03 -40.06
C PHE A 101 12.82 37.83 -40.99
N VAL A 102 11.56 38.04 -40.60
CA VAL A 102 10.61 38.84 -41.40
C VAL A 102 11.10 40.28 -41.52
N LEU A 103 11.58 40.90 -40.44
CA LEU A 103 12.09 42.29 -40.46
C LEU A 103 13.40 42.43 -41.25
N ALA A 104 14.22 41.38 -41.32
CA ALA A 104 15.47 41.38 -42.10
C ALA A 104 15.25 41.10 -43.59
N ASN A 105 14.13 40.48 -43.95
CA ASN A 105 13.76 40.12 -45.32
C ASN A 105 12.71 41.05 -45.95
N TRP A 106 12.35 42.13 -45.25
CA TRP A 106 11.48 43.22 -45.73
C TRP A 106 12.33 44.46 -45.96
#